data_AF-A0A3D1A8B8-F1
#
_entry.id   AF-A0A3D1A8B8-F1
#
_cell.length_a   1.000
_cell.length_b   1.000
_cell.length_c   1.000
_cell.angle_alpha   90.00
_cell.angle_beta   90.00
_cell.angle_gamma   90.00
#
_symmetry.space_group_name_H-M   'P 1'
#
loop_
_entity.id
_entity.type
_entity.pdbx_description
1 polymer ?
#
loop_
_entity_poly.entity_id
_entity_poly.type
_entity_poly.pdbx_seq_one_letter_code
_entity_poly.pdbx_strand_id
1 'polypeptide(L)'
;MRCPVCGHQFYAKLDAPDADYEMRLDLKPLGAIPGPWRLPDCEKCGFVIYSSRLSKEELAKAMAAAASPDYRASAARSTYYKAGVLFGLLGKPDFLLANTYLKASWQEENDPARLKEDLELSLRHFTACAAACTGVEKENSQLLIGELLRRLGRFDEARAHLAGLRSEKGFQDNFFADIVEFQLGLCDKKDDKPREMVEVKVAKLPLAARLRWRAKKIYLELRESLR
;
A
#
# COMPACT_ATOMS: atom_id res chain seq x y z
N MET A 1 -20.06 17.99 -2.47
CA MET A 1 -18.76 18.70 -2.65
C MET A 1 -18.68 19.27 -4.07
N ARG A 2 -17.70 20.13 -4.37
CA ARG A 2 -17.49 20.72 -5.70
C ARG A 2 -16.15 20.27 -6.27
N CYS A 3 -16.12 19.77 -7.50
CA CYS A 3 -14.87 19.43 -8.19
C CYS A 3 -14.05 20.71 -8.44
N PRO A 4 -12.78 20.75 -8.03
CA PRO A 4 -11.95 21.95 -8.21
C PRO A 4 -11.55 22.19 -9.67
N VAL A 5 -11.57 21.15 -10.52
CA VAL A 5 -11.16 21.24 -11.93
C VAL A 5 -12.30 21.70 -12.84
N CYS A 6 -13.48 21.09 -12.74
CA CYS A 6 -14.59 21.37 -13.66
C CYS A 6 -15.78 22.09 -13.01
N GLY A 7 -15.72 22.37 -11.70
CA GLY A 7 -16.78 23.06 -10.95
C GLY A 7 -18.05 22.24 -10.71
N HIS A 8 -18.13 20.99 -11.17
CA HIS A 8 -19.30 20.14 -10.99
C HIS A 8 -19.57 19.83 -9.50
N GLN A 9 -20.83 19.92 -9.08
CA GLN A 9 -21.27 19.57 -7.75
C GLN A 9 -21.78 18.13 -7.73
N PHE A 10 -21.31 17.35 -6.76
CA PHE A 10 -21.68 15.94 -6.61
C PHE A 10 -21.54 15.49 -5.15
N TYR A 11 -22.13 14.34 -4.83
CA TYR A 11 -21.99 13.68 -3.54
C TYR A 11 -20.92 12.60 -3.64
N ALA A 12 -20.01 12.56 -2.67
CA ALA A 12 -19.01 11.51 -2.58
C ALA A 12 -19.32 10.61 -1.40
N LYS A 13 -19.18 9.30 -1.60
CA LYS A 13 -19.16 8.33 -0.49
C LYS A 13 -17.78 8.37 0.14
N LEU A 14 -17.74 8.65 1.44
CA LEU A 14 -16.53 8.60 2.25
C LEU A 14 -16.63 7.40 3.18
N ASP A 15 -15.50 6.75 3.42
CA ASP A 15 -15.41 5.66 4.38
C ASP A 15 -15.05 6.24 5.76
N ALA A 16 -15.71 5.74 6.81
CA ALA A 16 -15.46 6.13 8.19
C ALA A 16 -14.94 4.90 8.94
N PRO A 17 -13.62 4.62 8.87
CA PRO A 17 -13.05 3.46 9.56
C PRO A 17 -13.12 3.60 11.07
N ASP A 18 -13.20 2.46 11.75
CA ASP A 18 -12.99 2.39 13.18
C ASP A 18 -11.53 2.73 13.53
N ALA A 19 -11.31 3.20 14.75
CA ALA A 19 -9.97 3.54 15.25
C ALA A 19 -9.09 2.30 15.47
N ASP A 20 -9.71 1.16 15.75
CA ASP A 20 -9.03 -0.11 16.02
C ASP A 20 -8.99 -0.96 14.76
N TYR A 21 -7.81 -1.10 14.16
CA TYR A 21 -7.57 -1.97 13.02
C TYR A 21 -6.25 -2.73 13.15
N GLU A 22 -6.23 -3.94 12.60
CA GLU A 22 -4.99 -4.69 12.38
C GLU A 22 -4.36 -4.23 11.05
N MET A 23 -3.12 -4.64 10.79
CA MET A 23 -2.43 -4.30 9.55
C MET A 23 -1.83 -5.52 8.90
N ARG A 24 -1.78 -5.50 7.56
CA ARG A 24 -0.93 -6.38 6.78
C ARG A 24 0.53 -5.93 6.80
N LEU A 25 1.44 -6.82 6.39
CA LEU A 25 2.86 -6.53 6.23
C LEU A 25 3.12 -5.43 5.19
N ASP A 26 2.23 -5.29 4.21
CA ASP A 26 2.22 -4.19 3.25
C ASP A 26 1.49 -2.96 3.78
N LEU A 27 1.19 -2.88 5.08
CA LEU A 27 0.52 -1.77 5.75
C LEU A 27 -0.94 -1.52 5.34
N LYS A 28 -1.58 -2.45 4.62
CA LYS A 28 -3.03 -2.38 4.38
C LYS A 28 -3.79 -2.49 5.71
N PRO A 29 -4.60 -1.50 6.11
CA PRO A 29 -5.46 -1.60 7.29
C PRO A 29 -6.54 -2.67 7.11
N LEU A 30 -6.79 -3.45 8.16
CA LEU A 30 -7.79 -4.51 8.24
C LEU A 30 -8.82 -4.19 9.32
N GLY A 31 -10.09 -4.47 9.07
CA GLY A 31 -11.15 -4.24 10.05
C GLY A 31 -12.51 -4.33 9.39
N ALA A 32 -13.53 -3.75 10.03
CA ALA A 32 -14.89 -3.72 9.48
C ALA A 32 -14.94 -2.99 8.13
N ILE A 33 -14.14 -1.93 7.97
CA ILE A 33 -13.94 -1.22 6.70
C ILE A 33 -12.44 -1.24 6.37
N PRO A 34 -11.96 -2.28 5.66
CA PRO A 34 -10.54 -2.41 5.34
C PRO A 34 -10.11 -1.31 4.38
N GLY A 35 -8.84 -0.90 4.50
CA GLY A 35 -8.27 0.11 3.62
C GLY A 35 -8.05 -0.42 2.19
N PRO A 36 -7.73 0.47 1.23
CA PRO A 36 -7.58 1.90 1.42
C PRO A 36 -8.95 2.60 1.31
N TRP A 37 -9.15 3.63 2.13
CA TRP A 37 -10.38 4.41 2.10
C TRP A 37 -10.50 5.20 0.80
N ARG A 38 -11.73 5.26 0.30
CA ARG A 38 -12.08 5.83 -0.99
C ARG A 38 -11.62 7.27 -1.12
N LEU A 39 -10.87 7.53 -2.19
CA LEU A 39 -10.71 8.87 -2.72
C LEU A 39 -11.90 9.19 -3.62
N PRO A 40 -12.59 10.33 -3.41
CA PRO A 40 -13.63 10.78 -4.31
C PRO A 40 -13.06 11.07 -5.70
N ASP A 41 -13.76 10.66 -6.76
CA ASP A 41 -13.52 11.14 -8.11
C ASP A 41 -14.75 11.86 -8.66
N CYS A 42 -14.52 12.85 -9.53
CA CYS A 42 -15.60 13.60 -10.13
C CYS A 42 -16.25 12.79 -11.24
N GLU A 43 -17.54 12.48 -11.10
CA GLU A 43 -18.33 11.73 -12.09
C GLU A 43 -18.33 12.38 -13.49
N LYS A 44 -18.14 13.70 -13.57
CA LYS A 44 -18.14 14.44 -14.84
C LYS A 44 -16.80 14.42 -15.58
N CYS A 45 -15.68 14.67 -14.88
CA CYS A 45 -14.37 14.83 -15.52
C CYS A 45 -13.35 13.76 -15.11
N GLY A 46 -13.71 12.82 -14.24
CA GLY A 46 -12.84 11.75 -13.76
C GLY A 46 -11.73 12.20 -12.80
N PHE A 47 -11.67 13.48 -12.44
CA PHE A 47 -10.62 14.02 -11.57
C PHE A 47 -10.74 13.46 -10.15
N VAL A 48 -9.68 12.84 -9.66
CA VAL A 48 -9.56 12.35 -8.28
C VAL A 48 -9.25 13.51 -7.34
N ILE A 49 -10.08 13.66 -6.31
CA ILE A 49 -9.97 14.68 -5.29
C ILE A 49 -9.12 14.14 -4.14
N TYR A 50 -7.83 14.46 -4.18
CA TYR A 50 -6.84 14.04 -3.18
C TYR A 50 -6.62 15.05 -2.06
N SER A 51 -7.09 16.28 -2.21
CA SER A 51 -7.02 17.33 -1.19
C SER A 51 -8.25 18.22 -1.26
N SER A 52 -8.73 18.65 -0.09
CA SER A 52 -9.79 19.66 0.04
C SER A 52 -9.29 21.09 -0.14
N ARG A 53 -7.96 21.31 -0.14
CA ARG A 53 -7.31 22.61 -0.26
C ARG A 53 -6.12 22.50 -1.20
N LEU A 54 -6.17 23.20 -2.32
CA LEU A 54 -5.06 23.34 -3.27
C LEU A 54 -4.71 24.83 -3.36
N SER A 55 -3.43 25.16 -3.44
CA SER A 55 -3.02 26.51 -3.80
C SER A 55 -3.45 26.82 -5.24
N LYS A 56 -3.44 28.09 -5.65
CA LYS A 56 -3.78 28.47 -7.03
C LYS A 56 -2.82 27.83 -8.04
N GLU A 57 -1.55 27.77 -7.67
CA GLU A 57 -0.47 27.19 -8.48
C GLU A 57 -0.65 25.67 -8.61
N GLU A 58 -0.93 24.99 -7.51
CA GLU A 58 -1.16 23.55 -7.51
C GLU A 58 -2.44 23.18 -8.26
N LEU A 59 -3.49 23.98 -8.12
CA LEU A 59 -4.73 23.80 -8.87
C LEU A 59 -4.48 23.94 -10.38
N ALA A 60 -3.74 24.97 -10.82
CA ALA A 60 -3.42 25.16 -12.23
C ALA A 60 -2.65 23.95 -12.81
N LYS A 61 -1.66 23.44 -12.07
CA LYS A 61 -0.93 22.22 -12.45
C LYS A 61 -1.84 21.00 -12.48
N ALA A 62 -2.73 20.84 -11.49
CA ALA A 62 -3.66 19.73 -11.43
C ALA A 62 -4.68 19.75 -12.58
N MET A 63 -5.14 20.93 -12.99
CA MET A 63 -6.01 21.09 -14.17
C MET A 63 -5.28 20.69 -15.46
N ALA A 64 -4.03 21.13 -15.64
CA ALA A 64 -3.22 20.75 -16.80
C ALA A 64 -2.94 19.23 -16.82
N ALA A 65 -2.59 18.66 -15.67
CA ALA A 65 -2.38 17.23 -15.51
C ALA A 65 -3.66 16.42 -15.81
N ALA A 66 -4.82 16.86 -15.32
CA ALA A 66 -6.09 16.19 -15.56
C ALA A 66 -6.51 16.19 -17.04
N ALA A 67 -6.07 17.19 -17.81
CA ALA A 67 -6.31 17.27 -19.25
C ALA A 67 -5.31 16.45 -20.08
N SER A 68 -4.23 15.95 -19.47
CA SER A 68 -3.18 15.21 -20.19
C SER A 68 -3.68 13.87 -20.76
N PRO A 69 -3.11 13.39 -21.86
CA PRO A 69 -3.37 12.03 -22.35
C PRO A 69 -3.07 10.95 -21.29
N ASP A 70 -1.97 11.09 -20.56
CA ASP A 70 -1.52 10.14 -19.54
C ASP A 70 -2.56 9.97 -18.43
N TYR A 71 -3.11 11.08 -17.93
CA TYR A 71 -4.16 11.01 -16.92
C TYR A 71 -5.45 10.42 -17.48
N ARG A 72 -5.85 10.80 -18.70
CA ARG A 72 -7.07 10.27 -19.34
C ARG A 72 -7.00 8.77 -19.61
N ALA A 73 -5.82 8.24 -19.90
CA ALA A 73 -5.60 6.81 -20.07
C ALA A 73 -5.89 6.01 -18.78
N SER A 74 -5.79 6.65 -17.61
CA SER A 74 -6.07 6.02 -16.31
C SER A 74 -7.57 5.96 -15.94
N ALA A 75 -8.49 6.40 -16.81
CA ALA A 75 -9.91 6.53 -16.49
C ALA A 75 -10.57 5.24 -15.96
N ALA A 76 -10.15 4.08 -16.47
CA ALA A 76 -10.68 2.76 -16.11
C ALA A 76 -9.94 2.09 -14.92
N ARG A 77 -8.96 2.77 -14.31
CA ARG A 77 -8.17 2.28 -13.18
C ARG A 77 -8.77 2.74 -11.84
N SER A 78 -8.27 2.16 -10.77
CA SER A 78 -8.63 2.53 -9.40
C SER A 78 -8.37 4.00 -9.08
N THR A 79 -9.06 4.56 -8.07
CA THR A 79 -8.90 5.98 -7.71
C THR A 79 -7.51 6.30 -7.18
N TYR A 80 -6.85 5.35 -6.51
CA TYR A 80 -5.46 5.51 -6.11
C TYR A 80 -4.48 5.40 -7.29
N TYR A 81 -4.75 4.57 -8.31
CA TYR A 81 -3.90 4.56 -9.52
C TYR A 81 -3.95 5.93 -10.22
N LYS A 82 -5.16 6.45 -10.45
CA LYS A 82 -5.38 7.80 -10.99
C LYS A 82 -4.63 8.85 -10.16
N ALA A 83 -4.71 8.77 -8.82
CA ALA A 83 -3.96 9.67 -7.94
C ALA A 83 -2.44 9.54 -8.12
N GLY A 84 -1.91 8.33 -8.30
CA GLY A 84 -0.50 8.08 -8.57
C GLY A 84 -0.02 8.76 -9.86
N VAL A 85 -0.78 8.61 -10.94
CA VAL A 85 -0.51 9.30 -12.23
C VAL A 85 -0.51 10.81 -12.05
N LEU A 86 -1.53 11.34 -11.37
CA LEU A 86 -1.62 12.77 -11.07
C LEU A 86 -0.42 13.26 -10.25
N PHE A 87 -0.02 12.52 -9.22
CA PHE A 87 1.15 12.86 -8.39
C PHE A 87 2.46 12.83 -9.16
N GLY A 88 2.62 11.91 -10.11
CA GLY A 88 3.75 11.91 -11.05
C GLY A 88 3.79 13.18 -11.90
N LEU A 89 2.66 13.55 -12.52
CA LEU A 89 2.55 14.77 -13.32
C LEU A 89 2.76 16.06 -12.52
N LEU A 90 2.44 16.03 -11.22
CA LEU A 90 2.67 17.13 -10.29
C LEU A 90 4.10 17.17 -9.72
N GLY A 91 4.93 16.17 -10.02
CA GLY A 91 6.30 16.07 -9.49
C GLY A 91 6.33 15.87 -7.97
N LYS A 92 5.38 15.11 -7.42
CA LYS A 92 5.36 14.80 -5.99
C LYS A 92 6.52 13.85 -5.61
N PRO A 93 6.93 13.82 -4.32
CA PRO A 93 8.03 12.97 -3.87
C PRO A 93 7.75 11.47 -4.04
N ASP A 94 8.81 10.69 -4.26
CA ASP A 94 8.74 9.24 -4.46
C ASP A 94 8.02 8.50 -3.33
N PHE A 95 8.24 8.87 -2.07
CA PHE A 95 7.55 8.23 -0.94
C PHE A 95 6.02 8.32 -1.07
N LEU A 96 5.50 9.47 -1.52
CA LEU A 96 4.06 9.66 -1.73
C LEU A 96 3.57 8.81 -2.91
N LEU A 97 4.30 8.78 -4.03
CA LEU A 97 3.93 7.95 -5.18
C LEU A 97 3.95 6.46 -4.82
N ALA A 98 4.97 6.01 -4.11
CA ALA A 98 5.15 4.61 -3.71
C ALA A 98 3.96 4.12 -2.87
N ASN A 99 3.59 4.89 -1.84
CA ASN A 99 2.43 4.61 -1.00
C ASN A 99 1.11 4.69 -1.78
N THR A 100 1.01 5.60 -2.75
CA THR A 100 -0.21 5.77 -3.56
C THR A 100 -0.43 4.58 -4.49
N TYR A 101 0.60 4.11 -5.18
CA TYR A 101 0.50 2.88 -5.99
C TYR A 101 0.34 1.62 -5.12
N LEU A 102 0.91 1.59 -3.92
CA LEU A 102 0.64 0.50 -2.98
C LEU A 102 -0.86 0.41 -2.64
N LYS A 103 -1.51 1.55 -2.38
CA LYS A 103 -2.96 1.61 -2.17
C LYS A 103 -3.75 1.25 -3.44
N ALA A 104 -3.27 1.62 -4.62
CA ALA A 104 -3.87 1.19 -5.88
C ALA A 104 -3.90 -0.35 -5.97
N SER A 105 -2.77 -0.99 -5.63
CA SER A 105 -2.65 -2.46 -5.60
C SER A 105 -3.70 -3.12 -4.69
N TRP A 106 -4.06 -2.47 -3.58
CA TRP A 106 -5.08 -2.96 -2.65
C TRP A 106 -6.50 -2.85 -3.21
N GLN A 107 -6.79 -1.87 -4.08
CA GLN A 107 -8.08 -1.71 -4.75
C GLN A 107 -8.23 -2.66 -5.94
N GLU A 108 -7.12 -3.08 -6.53
CA GLU A 108 -7.09 -3.91 -7.75
C GLU A 108 -6.68 -5.38 -7.46
N GLU A 109 -6.77 -5.86 -6.21
CA GLU A 109 -6.38 -7.24 -5.83
C GLU A 109 -7.13 -8.35 -6.60
N ASN A 110 -8.30 -8.05 -7.16
CA ASN A 110 -9.10 -8.99 -7.96
C ASN A 110 -8.68 -9.05 -9.44
N ASP A 111 -7.77 -8.18 -9.90
CA ASP A 111 -7.21 -8.17 -11.25
C ASP A 111 -5.69 -8.42 -11.17
N PRO A 112 -5.21 -9.65 -11.42
CA PRO A 112 -3.81 -10.00 -11.26
C PRO A 112 -2.84 -9.16 -12.11
N ALA A 113 -3.26 -8.71 -13.30
CA ALA A 113 -2.41 -7.93 -14.19
C ALA A 113 -2.20 -6.52 -13.63
N ARG A 114 -3.29 -5.88 -13.21
CA ARG A 114 -3.26 -4.56 -12.59
C ARG A 114 -2.57 -4.57 -11.24
N LEU A 115 -2.87 -5.57 -10.41
CA LEU A 115 -2.20 -5.79 -9.13
C LEU A 115 -0.68 -5.83 -9.31
N LYS A 116 -0.20 -6.62 -10.27
CA LYS A 116 1.23 -6.73 -10.57
C LYS A 116 1.82 -5.38 -11.00
N GLU A 117 1.15 -4.67 -11.92
CA GLU A 117 1.61 -3.35 -12.38
C GLU A 117 1.72 -2.35 -11.22
N ASP A 118 0.72 -2.29 -10.35
CA ASP A 118 0.68 -1.37 -9.22
C ASP A 118 1.78 -1.66 -8.19
N LEU A 119 2.06 -2.95 -7.93
CA LEU A 119 3.16 -3.37 -7.07
C LEU A 119 4.52 -3.01 -7.66
N GLU A 120 4.72 -3.17 -8.98
CA GLU A 120 5.97 -2.77 -9.67
C GLU A 120 6.17 -1.25 -9.64
N LEU A 121 5.10 -0.47 -9.85
CA LEU A 121 5.14 0.99 -9.74
C LEU A 121 5.48 1.42 -8.30
N SER A 122 4.83 0.81 -7.31
CA SER A 122 5.12 1.05 -5.90
C SER A 122 6.57 0.71 -5.55
N LEU A 123 7.05 -0.46 -5.98
CA LEU A 123 8.42 -0.93 -5.77
C LEU A 123 9.44 0.06 -6.34
N ARG A 124 9.24 0.49 -7.59
CA ARG A 124 10.12 1.48 -8.25
C ARG A 124 10.28 2.75 -7.41
N HIS A 125 9.17 3.31 -6.92
CA HIS A 125 9.21 4.54 -6.15
C HIS A 125 9.75 4.32 -4.72
N PHE A 126 9.46 3.20 -4.07
CA PHE A 126 10.11 2.88 -2.80
C PHE A 126 11.62 2.69 -2.96
N THR A 127 12.09 2.06 -4.04
CA THR A 127 13.53 1.95 -4.35
C THR A 127 14.17 3.32 -4.54
N ALA A 128 13.53 4.22 -5.29
CA ALA A 128 14.01 5.59 -5.46
C ALA A 128 14.06 6.35 -4.12
N CYS A 129 13.02 6.24 -3.28
CA CYS A 129 13.02 6.86 -1.96
C CYS A 129 14.05 6.23 -1.02
N ALA A 130 14.24 4.91 -1.00
CA ALA A 130 15.26 4.28 -0.16
C ALA A 130 16.69 4.80 -0.48
N ALA A 131 16.94 5.21 -1.73
CA ALA A 131 18.19 5.81 -2.15
C ALA A 131 18.32 7.31 -1.79
N ALA A 132 17.23 8.09 -1.84
CA ALA A 132 17.28 9.55 -1.74
C ALA A 132 16.70 10.13 -0.43
N CYS A 133 15.73 9.46 0.18
CA CYS A 133 15.07 9.86 1.43
C CYS A 133 15.95 9.58 2.66
N THR A 134 15.54 10.11 3.80
CA THR A 134 16.20 9.89 5.10
C THR A 134 15.19 9.55 6.19
N GLY A 135 15.69 9.08 7.35
CA GLY A 135 14.86 8.77 8.51
C GLY A 135 13.76 7.74 8.23
N VAL A 136 12.58 7.97 8.79
CA VAL A 136 11.45 7.04 8.78
C VAL A 136 10.98 6.71 7.36
N GLU A 137 11.02 7.66 6.42
CA GLU A 137 10.63 7.39 5.03
C GLU A 137 11.59 6.40 4.37
N LYS A 138 12.90 6.52 4.62
CA LYS A 138 13.90 5.57 4.12
C LYS A 138 13.69 4.18 4.71
N GLU A 139 13.54 4.09 6.03
CA GLU A 139 13.36 2.81 6.74
C GLU A 139 12.06 2.10 6.30
N ASN A 140 10.95 2.83 6.21
CA ASN A 140 9.69 2.28 5.72
C ASN A 140 9.81 1.81 4.26
N SER A 141 10.50 2.59 3.41
CA SER A 141 10.74 2.20 2.02
C SER A 141 11.56 0.92 1.93
N GLN A 142 12.63 0.82 2.71
CA GLN A 142 13.47 -0.37 2.79
C GLN A 142 12.66 -1.61 3.22
N LEU A 143 11.82 -1.49 4.25
CA LEU A 143 10.99 -2.62 4.68
C LEU A 143 9.99 -3.04 3.59
N LEU A 144 9.32 -2.07 2.96
CA LEU A 144 8.29 -2.33 1.95
C LEU A 144 8.88 -2.88 0.64
N ILE A 145 10.12 -2.53 0.26
CA ILE A 145 10.80 -3.15 -0.87
C ILE A 145 10.85 -4.68 -0.71
N GLY A 146 11.22 -5.18 0.48
CA GLY A 146 11.27 -6.61 0.76
C GLY A 146 9.90 -7.28 0.62
N GLU A 147 8.86 -6.67 1.18
CA GLU A 147 7.48 -7.17 1.10
C GLU A 147 6.97 -7.19 -0.34
N LEU A 148 7.22 -6.13 -1.11
CA LEU A 148 6.77 -6.03 -2.50
C LEU A 148 7.48 -7.04 -3.40
N LEU A 149 8.79 -7.19 -3.27
CA LEU A 149 9.55 -8.22 -3.99
C LEU A 149 9.01 -9.62 -3.68
N ARG A 150 8.72 -9.92 -2.40
CA ARG A 150 8.12 -11.19 -1.98
C ARG A 150 6.74 -11.40 -2.61
N ARG A 151 5.85 -10.40 -2.55
CA ARG A 151 4.50 -10.45 -3.14
C ARG A 151 4.52 -10.56 -4.67
N LEU A 152 5.56 -10.07 -5.33
CA LEU A 152 5.81 -10.23 -6.76
C LEU A 152 6.44 -11.58 -7.12
N GLY A 153 6.73 -12.44 -6.13
CA GLY A 153 7.38 -13.74 -6.32
C GLY A 153 8.89 -13.65 -6.58
N ARG A 154 9.49 -12.47 -6.43
CA ARG A 154 10.93 -12.20 -6.60
C ARG A 154 11.69 -12.55 -5.32
N PHE A 155 11.56 -13.79 -4.87
CA PHE A 155 12.00 -14.24 -3.54
C PHE A 155 13.51 -14.11 -3.32
N ASP A 156 14.32 -14.36 -4.35
CA ASP A 156 15.78 -14.28 -4.22
C ASP A 156 16.23 -12.83 -3.97
N GLU A 157 15.62 -11.89 -4.69
CA GLU A 157 15.85 -10.46 -4.50
C GLU A 157 15.31 -9.98 -3.15
N ALA A 158 14.11 -10.43 -2.76
CA ALA A 158 13.55 -10.12 -1.45
C ALA A 158 14.47 -10.59 -0.32
N ARG A 159 15.00 -11.82 -0.40
CA ARG A 159 15.94 -12.36 0.61
C ARG A 159 17.23 -11.56 0.66
N ALA A 160 17.83 -11.26 -0.48
CA ALA A 160 19.06 -10.48 -0.53
C ALA A 160 18.86 -9.09 0.10
N HIS A 161 17.77 -8.40 -0.25
CA HIS A 161 17.42 -7.10 0.29
C HIS A 161 17.17 -7.15 1.81
N LEU A 162 16.29 -8.03 2.26
CA LEU A 162 15.92 -8.18 3.68
C LEU A 162 17.12 -8.61 4.55
N ALA A 163 17.97 -9.52 4.05
CA ALA A 163 19.18 -9.92 4.77
C ALA A 163 20.16 -8.75 4.94
N GLY A 164 20.25 -7.86 3.95
CA GLY A 164 21.04 -6.62 4.04
C GLY A 164 20.53 -5.66 5.11
N LEU A 165 19.22 -5.65 5.40
CA LEU A 165 18.66 -4.79 6.45
C LEU A 165 19.13 -5.17 7.85
N ARG A 166 19.53 -6.42 8.11
CA ARG A 166 19.99 -6.86 9.45
C ARG A 166 21.20 -6.05 9.98
N SER A 167 22.04 -5.53 9.08
CA SER A 167 23.18 -4.70 9.46
C SER A 167 22.83 -3.22 9.69
N GLU A 168 21.62 -2.79 9.33
CA GLU A 168 21.17 -1.41 9.45
C GLU A 168 20.62 -1.14 10.86
N LYS A 169 21.05 -0.04 11.48
CA LYS A 169 20.65 0.32 12.86
C LYS A 169 19.14 0.41 13.06
N GLY A 170 18.40 0.84 12.04
CA GLY A 170 16.94 0.95 12.06
C GLY A 170 16.20 -0.40 12.13
N PHE A 171 16.91 -1.52 11.97
CA PHE A 171 16.35 -2.88 11.89
C PHE A 171 17.01 -3.82 12.92
N GLN A 172 17.50 -3.27 14.03
CA GLN A 172 18.10 -4.03 15.12
C GLN A 172 17.27 -3.88 16.40
N ASP A 173 17.08 -5.00 17.11
CA ASP A 173 16.42 -5.10 18.42
C ASP A 173 15.06 -4.40 18.53
N ASN A 174 14.30 -4.38 17.43
CA ASN A 174 13.01 -3.69 17.35
C ASN A 174 11.99 -4.49 16.52
N PHE A 175 10.77 -3.95 16.40
CA PHE A 175 9.71 -4.65 15.65
C PHE A 175 9.99 -4.75 14.14
N PHE A 176 10.80 -3.85 13.56
CA PHE A 176 11.21 -3.97 12.16
C PHE A 176 12.15 -5.16 11.95
N ALA A 177 13.07 -5.42 12.89
CA ALA A 177 13.89 -6.62 12.90
C ALA A 177 13.02 -7.88 12.86
N ASP A 178 11.94 -7.90 13.65
CA ASP A 178 11.01 -9.03 13.71
C ASP A 178 10.27 -9.26 12.39
N ILE A 179 9.86 -8.18 11.73
CA ILE A 179 9.23 -8.25 10.41
C ILE A 179 10.23 -8.79 9.38
N VAL A 180 11.48 -8.32 9.40
CA VAL A 180 12.55 -8.79 8.51
C VAL A 180 12.75 -10.30 8.66
N GLU A 181 12.92 -10.80 9.88
CA GLU A 181 13.08 -12.24 10.13
C GLU A 181 11.86 -13.06 9.69
N PHE A 182 10.66 -12.54 9.97
CA PHE A 182 9.43 -13.19 9.55
C PHE A 182 9.34 -13.28 8.01
N GLN A 183 9.59 -12.18 7.31
CA GLN A 183 9.55 -12.15 5.84
C GLN A 183 10.63 -13.01 5.19
N LEU A 184 11.83 -13.12 5.77
CA LEU A 184 12.85 -14.06 5.30
C LEU A 184 12.34 -15.50 5.36
N GLY A 185 11.71 -15.90 6.47
CA GLY A 185 11.08 -17.21 6.60
C GLY A 185 9.89 -17.44 5.65
N LEU A 186 9.20 -16.39 5.21
CA LEU A 186 8.19 -16.48 4.15
C LEU A 186 8.81 -16.67 2.77
N CYS A 187 9.93 -15.99 2.50
CA CYS A 187 10.66 -16.15 1.23
C CYS A 187 11.22 -17.56 1.08
N ASP A 188 11.68 -18.20 2.16
CA ASP A 188 12.13 -19.60 2.14
C ASP A 188 10.99 -20.58 1.77
N LYS A 189 9.77 -20.24 2.17
CA LYS A 189 8.54 -21.00 1.85
C LYS A 189 7.95 -20.65 0.50
N LYS A 190 8.55 -19.71 -0.24
CA LYS A 190 8.00 -19.14 -1.48
C LYS A 190 6.56 -18.65 -1.33
N ASP A 191 6.28 -18.04 -0.18
CA ASP A 191 4.96 -17.49 0.13
C ASP A 191 4.85 -16.08 -0.45
N ASP A 192 4.04 -15.92 -1.50
CA ASP A 192 3.72 -14.65 -2.16
C ASP A 192 2.46 -13.98 -1.58
N LYS A 193 1.78 -14.62 -0.64
CA LYS A 193 0.48 -14.17 -0.17
C LYS A 193 0.62 -13.00 0.81
N PRO A 194 -0.40 -12.13 0.86
CA PRO A 194 -0.56 -11.22 1.97
C PRO A 194 -0.45 -11.89 3.33
N ARG A 195 0.26 -11.25 4.27
CA ARG A 195 0.38 -11.68 5.66
C ARG A 195 0.12 -10.53 6.61
N GLU A 196 -0.27 -10.85 7.83
CA GLU A 196 -0.68 -9.89 8.85
C GLU A 196 0.44 -9.59 9.85
N MET A 197 0.52 -8.35 10.35
CA MET A 197 1.47 -7.95 11.39
C MET A 197 1.30 -8.76 12.68
N VAL A 198 0.08 -9.22 12.99
CA VAL A 198 -0.16 -10.10 14.14
C VAL A 198 0.57 -11.44 14.00
N GLU A 199 0.78 -11.95 12.78
CA GLU A 199 1.50 -13.20 12.54
C GLU A 199 2.98 -13.10 12.93
N VAL A 200 3.58 -11.92 12.81
CA VAL A 200 4.96 -11.64 13.27
C VAL A 200 5.06 -11.81 14.78
N LYS A 201 4.11 -11.23 15.53
CA LYS A 201 4.03 -11.34 16.99
C LYS A 201 3.78 -12.81 17.41
N VAL A 202 2.86 -13.48 16.72
CA VAL A 202 2.54 -14.89 17.00
C VAL A 202 3.73 -15.80 16.70
N ALA A 203 4.54 -15.53 15.67
CA ALA A 203 5.69 -16.35 15.32
C ALA A 203 6.70 -16.51 16.46
N LYS A 204 6.80 -15.49 17.33
CA LYS A 204 7.65 -15.47 18.53
C LYS A 204 7.09 -16.23 19.73
N LEU A 205 5.81 -16.58 19.74
CA LEU A 205 5.21 -17.30 20.86
C LEU A 205 5.69 -18.76 20.93
N PRO A 206 5.65 -19.40 22.11
CA PRO A 206 5.90 -20.83 22.25
C PRO A 206 4.99 -21.67 21.35
N LEU A 207 5.45 -22.84 20.91
CA LEU A 207 4.73 -23.70 19.95
C LEU A 207 3.26 -23.96 20.35
N ALA A 208 3.01 -24.26 21.62
CA ALA A 208 1.66 -24.52 22.12
C ALA A 208 0.72 -23.30 22.03
N ALA A 209 1.26 -22.09 22.19
CA ALA A 209 0.47 -20.85 22.03
C ALA A 209 0.20 -20.54 20.55
N ARG A 210 1.18 -20.79 19.67
CA ARG A 210 1.01 -20.65 18.21
C ARG A 210 -0.07 -21.57 17.66
N LEU A 211 -0.06 -22.85 18.06
CA LEU A 211 -1.06 -23.83 17.63
C LEU A 211 -2.47 -23.45 18.09
N ARG A 212 -2.60 -23.01 19.35
CA ARG A 212 -3.88 -22.51 19.88
C ARG A 212 -4.40 -21.30 19.10
N TRP A 213 -3.53 -20.34 18.79
CA TRP A 213 -3.91 -19.17 18.01
C TRP A 213 -4.35 -19.55 16.58
N ARG A 214 -3.60 -20.42 15.89
CA ARG A 214 -3.96 -20.89 14.55
C ARG A 214 -5.30 -21.62 14.52
N ALA A 215 -5.55 -22.51 15.49
CA ALA A 215 -6.83 -23.20 15.62
C ALA A 215 -7.99 -22.20 15.81
N LYS A 216 -7.80 -21.18 16.66
CA LYS A 216 -8.78 -20.11 16.85
C LYS A 216 -9.02 -19.30 15.57
N LYS A 217 -7.96 -18.95 14.83
CA LYS A 217 -8.07 -18.20 13.57
C LYS A 217 -8.88 -18.97 12.52
N ILE A 218 -8.53 -20.24 12.28
CA ILE A 218 -9.26 -21.11 11.33
C ILE A 218 -10.73 -21.24 11.73
N TYR A 219 -11.02 -21.42 13.03
CA TYR A 219 -12.40 -21.49 13.51
C TYR A 219 -13.20 -20.21 13.22
N LEU A 220 -12.59 -19.03 13.41
CA LEU A 220 -13.23 -17.75 13.13
C LEU A 220 -13.47 -17.54 11.62
N GLU A 221 -12.48 -17.82 10.79
CA GLU A 221 -12.60 -17.72 9.32
C GLU A 221 -13.71 -18.63 8.78
N LEU A 222 -13.77 -19.88 9.26
CA LEU A 222 -14.85 -20.81 8.90
C LEU A 222 -16.22 -20.30 9.32
N ARG A 223 -16.33 -19.76 10.54
CA ARG A 223 -17.60 -19.20 11.05
C ARG A 223 -18.08 -18.01 10.23
N GLU A 224 -17.18 -17.15 9.76
CA GLU A 224 -17.51 -16.01 8.91
C GLU A 224 -17.91 -16.45 7.50
N SER A 225 -17.26 -17.47 6.94
CA SER A 225 -17.62 -18.01 5.61
C SER A 225 -19.01 -18.68 5.53
N LEU A 226 -19.58 -19.02 6.69
CA LEU A 226 -20.91 -19.65 6.82
C LEU A 226 -22.03 -18.65 7.11
N ARG A 227 -21.74 -17.34 7.16
CA ARG A 227 -22.70 -16.25 7.34
C ARG A 227 -22.91 -15.50 6.03
#